data_AF-A0A968V4I8-F1
#
_entry.id   AF-A0A968V4I8-F1
#
_cell.length_a   1.000
_cell.length_b   1.000
_cell.length_c   1.000
_cell.angle_alpha   90.00
_cell.angle_beta   90.00
_cell.angle_gamma   90.00
#
_symmetry.space_group_name_H-M   'P 1'
#
loop_
_entity.id
_entity.type
_entity.pdbx_description
1 polymer ?
#
loop_
_entity_poly.entity_id
_entity_poly.type
_entity_poly.pdbx_seq_one_letter_code
_entity_poly.pdbx_strand_id
1 'polypeptide(L)'
;MTDGARSIPILLVLDANTLEVLTTWGPRPLAAQAMMLEAKEKARDLAPEAKKAYWEQVKTDIHKWYATDKTKHTQTEIVETLQKVITKSEVQ
;
A
#
# COMPACT_ATOMS: atom_id res chain seq x y z
N MET A 1 -0.29 4.32 9.98
CA MET A 1 -0.59 3.76 8.65
C MET A 1 0.18 4.41 7.51
N THR A 2 0.64 5.66 7.63
CA THR A 2 1.43 6.28 6.55
C THR A 2 2.67 7.04 7.02
N ASP A 3 3.05 6.95 8.29
CA ASP A 3 4.16 7.71 8.89
C ASP A 3 4.14 9.20 8.49
N GLY A 4 2.94 9.80 8.47
CA GLY A 4 2.71 11.20 8.07
C GLY A 4 2.68 11.44 6.56
N ALA A 5 3.00 10.46 5.71
CA ALA A 5 2.92 10.59 4.27
C ALA A 5 1.46 10.51 3.77
N ARG A 6 1.11 11.29 2.74
CA ARG A 6 -0.13 11.07 1.99
C ARG A 6 0.12 9.99 0.96
N SER A 7 -0.53 8.85 1.14
CA SER A 7 -0.17 7.62 0.45
C SER A 7 -1.49 6.97 0.05
N ILE A 8 -1.75 6.89 -1.25
CA ILE A 8 -2.99 6.38 -1.85
C ILE A 8 -2.65 5.20 -2.76
N PRO A 9 -3.52 4.16 -2.82
CA PRO A 9 -4.86 4.05 -2.19
C PRO A 9 -4.89 3.52 -0.73
N ILE A 10 -5.81 4.04 0.09
CA ILE A 10 -6.16 3.51 1.43
C ILE A 10 -7.63 3.09 1.44
N LEU A 11 -7.95 2.02 2.17
CA LEU A 11 -9.31 1.61 2.51
C LEU A 11 -9.53 1.77 4.01
N LEU A 12 -10.65 2.38 4.40
CA LEU A 12 -11.14 2.46 5.77
C LEU A 12 -12.50 1.76 5.81
N VAL A 13 -12.67 0.81 6.72
CA VAL A 13 -13.94 0.12 6.97
C VAL A 13 -14.47 0.62 8.30
N LEU A 14 -15.68 1.16 8.29
CA LEU A 14 -16.31 1.78 9.47
C LEU A 14 -17.53 0.98 9.90
N ASP A 15 -17.81 0.99 11.20
CA ASP A 15 -19.13 0.65 11.71
C ASP A 15 -20.14 1.70 11.22
N ALA A 16 -21.28 1.25 10.71
CA ALA A 16 -22.25 2.13 10.07
C ALA A 16 -22.98 3.07 11.06
N ASN A 17 -23.05 2.69 12.34
CA ASN A 17 -23.78 3.43 13.36
C ASN A 17 -22.86 4.32 14.19
N THR A 18 -21.67 3.83 14.55
CA THR A 18 -20.74 4.53 15.44
C THR A 18 -19.64 5.29 14.69
N LEU A 19 -19.43 4.98 13.40
CA LEU A 19 -18.30 5.44 12.58
C LEU A 19 -16.93 5.02 13.14
N GLU A 20 -16.90 4.05 14.05
CA GLU A 20 -15.64 3.49 14.54
C GLU A 20 -14.93 2.70 13.43
N VAL A 21 -13.60 2.81 13.38
CA VAL A 21 -12.79 2.11 12.39
C VAL A 21 -12.69 0.63 12.76
N LEU A 22 -13.35 -0.23 11.99
CA LEU A 22 -13.33 -1.68 12.17
C LEU A 22 -12.04 -2.30 11.64
N THR A 23 -11.60 -1.83 10.48
CA THR A 23 -10.32 -2.22 9.89
C THR A 23 -9.85 -1.23 8.84
N THR A 24 -8.62 -1.40 8.40
CA THR A 24 -7.97 -0.56 7.41
C THR A 24 -7.08 -1.39 6.50
N TRP A 25 -6.91 -0.94 5.26
CA TRP A 25 -5.94 -1.48 4.31
C TRP A 25 -5.20 -0.36 3.58
N GLY A 26 -3.97 -0.63 3.16
CA GLY A 26 -3.13 0.31 2.41
C GLY A 26 -1.90 0.78 3.20
N PRO A 27 -1.13 1.74 2.64
CA PRO A 27 -1.50 2.68 1.57
C PRO A 27 -1.30 2.21 0.11
N ARG A 28 -0.79 1.01 -0.11
CA ARG A 28 -0.65 0.32 -1.39
C ARG A 28 -0.63 -1.19 -1.11
N PRO A 29 -0.72 -2.07 -2.12
CA PRO A 29 -0.40 -3.48 -1.92
C PRO A 29 0.98 -3.66 -1.29
N LEU A 30 1.13 -4.66 -0.42
CA LEU A 30 2.36 -4.94 0.32
C LEU A 30 3.58 -5.08 -0.62
N ALA A 31 3.39 -5.67 -1.80
CA ALA A 31 4.43 -5.78 -2.82
C ALA A 31 4.94 -4.40 -3.29
N ALA A 32 4.04 -3.46 -3.59
CA ALA A 32 4.42 -2.10 -3.99
C ALA A 32 5.02 -1.29 -2.82
N GLN A 33 4.61 -1.58 -1.58
CA GLN A 33 5.24 -1.00 -0.38
C GLN A 33 6.69 -1.48 -0.23
N ALA A 34 6.94 -2.78 -0.43
CA ALA A 34 8.29 -3.35 -0.37
C ALA A 34 9.22 -2.73 -1.43
N MET A 35 8.75 -2.58 -2.68
CA MET A 35 9.49 -1.90 -3.74
C MET A 35 9.88 -0.47 -3.35
N MET A 36 8.96 0.28 -2.72
CA MET A 36 9.23 1.65 -2.29
C MET A 36 10.23 1.69 -1.12
N LEU A 37 10.15 0.74 -0.19
CA LEU A 37 11.08 0.66 0.94
C LEU A 37 12.50 0.36 0.46
N GLU A 38 12.67 -0.65 -0.40
CA GLU A 38 13.94 -0.98 -1.03
C GLU A 38 14.48 0.22 -1.83
N ALA A 39 13.61 0.93 -2.55
CA ALA A 39 13.99 2.12 -3.27
C ALA A 39 14.52 3.23 -2.35
N LYS A 40 13.83 3.48 -1.23
CA LYS A 40 14.26 4.48 -0.24
C LYS A 40 15.62 4.14 0.36
N GLU A 41 15.87 2.87 0.69
CA GLU A 41 17.14 2.40 1.23
C GLU A 41 18.28 2.67 0.22
N LYS A 42 18.13 2.21 -1.03
CA LYS A 42 19.12 2.43 -2.10
C LYS A 42 19.37 3.92 -2.40
N ALA A 43 18.36 4.76 -2.21
CA ALA A 43 18.47 6.20 -2.47
C ALA A 43 19.16 7.00 -1.36
N ARG A 44 19.51 6.40 -0.21
CA ARG A 44 20.15 7.12 0.90
C ARG A 44 21.54 7.62 0.54
N ASP A 45 22.34 6.78 -0.13
CA ASP A 45 23.76 7.04 -0.37
C ASP A 45 24.06 7.62 -1.76
N LEU A 46 23.03 7.94 -2.54
CA LEU A 46 23.17 8.51 -3.87
C LEU A 46 23.40 10.03 -3.81
N ALA A 47 24.36 10.51 -4.61
CA ALA A 47 24.53 11.94 -4.90
C ALA A 47 23.24 12.55 -5.49
N PRO A 48 22.96 13.85 -5.29
CA PRO A 48 21.68 14.47 -5.68
C PRO A 48 21.23 14.21 -7.11
N GLU A 49 22.15 14.28 -8.09
CA GLU A 49 21.88 14.08 -9.51
C GLU A 49 21.55 12.61 -9.80
N ALA A 50 22.33 11.68 -9.24
CA ALA A 50 22.10 10.24 -9.35
C ALA A 50 20.78 9.83 -8.68
N LYS A 51 20.46 10.44 -7.53
CA LYS A 51 19.23 10.22 -6.79
C LYS A 51 18.00 10.63 -7.60
N LYS A 52 18.06 11.75 -8.33
CA LYS A 52 16.98 12.19 -9.23
C LYS A 52 16.71 11.17 -10.33
N ALA A 53 17.75 10.74 -11.05
CA ALA A 53 17.63 9.74 -12.11
C ALA A 53 17.08 8.41 -11.57
N TYR A 54 17.57 8.00 -10.40
CA TYR A 54 17.11 6.80 -9.70
C TYR A 54 15.61 6.85 -9.35
N TRP A 55 15.11 7.98 -8.85
CA TRP A 55 13.67 8.11 -8.55
C TRP A 55 12.78 8.04 -9.79
N GLU A 56 13.23 8.54 -10.95
CA GLU A 56 12.48 8.38 -12.21
C GLU A 56 12.43 6.90 -12.66
N GLN A 57 13.51 6.16 -12.45
CA GLN A 57 13.54 4.72 -12.70
C GLN A 57 12.58 3.97 -11.76
N VAL A 58 12.61 4.27 -10.46
CA VAL A 58 11.71 3.66 -9.46
C VAL A 58 10.23 3.90 -9.81
N LYS A 59 9.87 5.11 -10.23
CA LYS A 59 8.49 5.41 -10.70
C LYS A 59 8.11 4.51 -11.86
N THR A 60 8.99 4.40 -12.86
CA THR A 60 8.77 3.55 -14.05
C THR A 60 8.57 2.08 -13.66
N ASP A 61 9.39 1.57 -12.75
CA ASP A 61 9.33 0.17 -12.34
C ASP A 61 8.07 -0.14 -11.52
N ILE A 62 7.67 0.76 -10.62
CA ILE A 62 6.39 0.65 -9.91
C ILE A 62 5.21 0.69 -10.90
N HIS A 63 5.23 1.58 -11.89
CA HIS A 63 4.19 1.63 -12.93
C HIS A 63 4.11 0.33 -13.74
N LYS A 64 5.26 -0.22 -14.17
CA LYS A 64 5.33 -1.52 -14.86
C LYS A 64 4.80 -2.66 -13.99
N TRP A 65 5.12 -2.64 -12.70
CA TRP A 65 4.61 -3.61 -11.75
C TRP A 65 3.09 -3.57 -11.69
N TYR A 66 2.48 -2.39 -11.52
CA TYR A 66 1.02 -2.26 -11.51
C TYR A 66 0.37 -2.73 -12.83
N ALA A 67 0.97 -2.40 -13.98
CA ALA A 67 0.49 -2.85 -15.28
C ALA A 67 0.55 -4.39 -15.44
N THR A 68 1.55 -5.02 -14.82
CA THR A 68 1.73 -6.49 -14.84
C THR A 68 0.83 -7.19 -13.82
N ASP A 69 0.73 -6.63 -12.61
CA ASP A 69 -0.09 -7.13 -11.50
C ASP A 69 -1.58 -7.16 -11.87
N LYS A 70 -2.03 -6.15 -12.64
CA LYS A 70 -3.44 -6.02 -13.06
C LYS A 70 -4.39 -6.12 -11.87
N THR A 71 -4.05 -5.44 -10.77
CA THR A 71 -4.83 -5.33 -9.53
C THR A 71 -4.96 -6.60 -8.68
N LYS A 72 -4.28 -7.70 -9.04
CA LYS A 72 -4.41 -8.99 -8.34
C LYS A 72 -4.04 -8.89 -6.86
N HIS A 73 -2.89 -8.30 -6.54
CA HIS A 73 -2.47 -8.14 -5.15
C HIS A 73 -3.41 -7.19 -4.39
N THR A 74 -3.80 -6.07 -5.01
CA THR A 74 -4.77 -5.14 -4.42
C THR A 74 -6.06 -5.84 -4.01
N GLN A 75 -6.67 -6.60 -4.92
CA GLN A 75 -7.93 -7.29 -4.66
C GLN A 75 -7.78 -8.37 -3.60
N THR A 76 -6.71 -9.17 -3.68
CA THR A 76 -6.41 -10.24 -2.72
C THR A 76 -6.31 -9.67 -1.30
N GLU A 77 -5.49 -8.65 -1.10
CA GLU A 77 -5.27 -8.07 0.22
C GLU A 77 -6.53 -7.36 0.78
N ILE A 78 -7.35 -6.74 -0.09
CA ILE A 78 -8.63 -6.14 0.32
C ILE A 78 -9.60 -7.24 0.78
N VAL A 79 -9.74 -8.33 0.03
CA VAL A 79 -10.61 -9.45 0.40
C VAL A 79 -10.18 -10.04 1.74
N GLU A 80 -8.89 -10.31 1.92
CA GLU A 80 -8.33 -10.78 3.19
C GLU A 80 -8.61 -9.80 4.35
N THR A 81 -8.53 -8.50 4.08
CA THR A 81 -8.84 -7.47 5.08
C THR A 81 -10.31 -7.50 5.48
N LEU A 82 -11.22 -7.63 4.51
CA LEU A 82 -12.66 -7.68 4.77
C LEU A 82 -13.07 -8.97 5.51
N GLN A 83 -12.48 -10.11 5.14
CA GLN A 83 -12.73 -11.38 5.82
C GLN A 83 -12.43 -11.31 7.32
N LYS A 84 -11.38 -10.60 7.73
CA LYS A 84 -11.03 -10.40 9.15
C LYS A 84 -12.12 -9.67 9.94
N VAL A 85 -12.96 -8.86 9.30
CA VAL A 85 -14.08 -8.16 9.94
C VAL A 85 -15.30 -9.06 9.98
N ILE A 86 -15.64 -9.71 8.87
CA ILE A 86 -16.82 -10.57 8.74
C ILE A 86 -16.73 -11.77 9.71
N THR A 87 -15.57 -12.42 9.81
CA THR A 87 -15.40 -13.56 10.73
C THR A 87 -15.43 -13.15 12.20
N LYS A 88 -15.13 -11.89 12.54
CA LYS A 88 -15.26 -11.39 13.92
C LYS A 88 -16.71 -11.16 14.32
N SER A 89 -17.58 -10.78 13.38
CA SER A 89 -19.01 -10.56 13.65
C SER A 89 -19.82 -11.85 13.86
N GLU A 90 -19.28 -13.02 13.51
CA GLU A 90 -19.97 -14.32 13.70
C GLU A 90 -19.63 -15.01 15.02
N VAL A 91 -18.66 -14.49 15.78
CA VAL A 91 -18.20 -15.06 17.07
C VAL A 91 -18.59 -14.15 18.25
N GLN A 92 -19.53 -13.23 18.05
CA GLN A 92 -19.97 -12.27 19.06
C GLN A 92 -21.48 -12.31 19.28
#